data_AF-W0Z8U8-F1
#
_entry.id   AF-W0Z8U8-F1
#
_cell.length_a   1.000
_cell.length_b   1.000
_cell.length_c   1.000
_cell.angle_alpha   90.00
_cell.angle_beta   90.00
_cell.angle_gamma   90.00
#
_symmetry.space_group_name_H-M   'P 1'
#
loop_
_entity.id
_entity.type
_entity.pdbx_description
1 polymer ?
#
loop_
_entity_poly.entity_id
_entity_poly.type
_entity_poly.pdbx_seq_one_letter_code
_entity_poly.pdbx_strand_id
1 'polypeptide(L)'
;MSARADAAALTGERIVDAMLERLRTTPYELIRLEDVASDAGVTAQTVIRRFGNKPVLMTTTVERELGRIVARREAAMRASPAETMRALVEHYEDYGLLILKTYSEAPLVPGLPELAAHGRAYHVDWCRRAFAAHLAPPTERGDNEAPPRRDRRGLRRDNVAHPAFRRQPERRGHGAGDRRTSDSPAPLEAVGSGTSRSGRATTALFFPSRACYSALRYVPWRP
;
A
#
# COMPACT_ATOMS: atom_id res chain seq x y z
N MET A 1 -7.36 -27.52 24.77
CA MET A 1 -6.58 -26.26 24.91
C MET A 1 -6.52 -25.45 23.62
N SER A 2 -6.43 -26.06 22.43
CA SER A 2 -6.43 -25.34 21.13
C SER A 2 -7.64 -24.42 20.93
N ALA A 3 -8.87 -24.93 21.08
CA ALA A 3 -10.08 -24.15 20.78
C ALA A 3 -10.20 -22.81 21.52
N ARG A 4 -9.70 -22.74 22.77
CA ARG A 4 -9.70 -21.48 23.54
C ARG A 4 -8.59 -20.52 23.08
N ALA A 5 -7.43 -21.05 22.69
CA ALA A 5 -6.35 -20.28 22.10
C ALA A 5 -6.74 -19.75 20.71
N ASP A 6 -7.39 -20.57 19.89
CA ASP A 6 -7.89 -20.23 18.56
C ASP A 6 -8.95 -19.12 18.63
N ALA A 7 -9.91 -19.23 19.57
CA ALA A 7 -10.90 -18.19 19.80
C ALA A 7 -10.28 -16.85 20.27
N ALA A 8 -9.23 -16.91 21.09
CA ALA A 8 -8.50 -15.72 21.53
C ALA A 8 -7.69 -15.08 20.38
N ALA A 9 -7.10 -15.88 19.49
CA ALA A 9 -6.40 -15.41 18.30
C ALA A 9 -7.38 -14.72 17.32
N LEU A 10 -8.52 -15.37 17.02
CA LEU A 10 -9.59 -14.81 16.19
C LEU A 10 -10.11 -13.47 16.74
N THR A 11 -10.26 -13.36 18.05
CA THR A 11 -10.65 -12.10 18.69
C THR A 11 -9.60 -11.01 18.47
N GLY A 12 -8.32 -11.35 18.54
CA GLY A 12 -7.24 -10.43 18.22
C GLY A 12 -7.29 -9.90 16.80
N GLU A 13 -7.48 -10.78 15.82
CA GLU A 13 -7.57 -10.37 14.41
C GLU A 13 -8.74 -9.40 14.18
N ARG A 14 -9.92 -9.67 14.74
CA ARG A 14 -11.07 -8.75 14.62
C ARG A 14 -10.79 -7.35 15.18
N ILE A 15 -10.05 -7.26 16.29
CA ILE A 15 -9.68 -5.97 16.88
C ILE A 15 -8.71 -5.20 15.97
N VAL A 16 -7.74 -5.91 15.38
CA VAL A 16 -6.79 -5.30 14.44
C VAL A 16 -7.49 -4.88 13.15
N ASP A 17 -8.44 -5.68 12.65
CA ASP A 17 -9.27 -5.34 11.48
C ASP A 17 -10.14 -4.09 11.76
N ALA A 18 -10.77 -4.01 12.92
CA ALA A 18 -11.53 -2.83 13.33
C ALA A 18 -10.64 -1.57 13.43
N MET A 19 -9.43 -1.70 13.98
CA MET A 19 -8.47 -0.59 14.02
C MET A 19 -8.06 -0.15 12.62
N LEU A 20 -7.80 -1.10 11.71
CA LEU A 20 -7.45 -0.81 10.32
C LEU A 20 -8.56 -0.05 9.60
N GLU A 21 -9.82 -0.47 9.78
CA GLU A 21 -10.96 0.18 9.14
C GLU A 21 -11.14 1.61 9.63
N ARG A 22 -11.00 1.83 10.95
CA ARG A 22 -11.03 3.19 11.50
C ARG A 22 -9.84 4.01 11.03
N LEU A 23 -8.65 3.43 10.92
CA LEU A 23 -7.49 4.13 10.36
C LEU A 23 -7.73 4.61 8.93
N ARG A 24 -8.46 3.85 8.10
CA ARG A 24 -8.79 4.25 6.72
C ARG A 24 -9.70 5.47 6.65
N THR A 25 -10.63 5.60 7.61
CA THR A 25 -11.75 6.55 7.51
C THR A 25 -11.68 7.70 8.51
N THR A 26 -10.90 7.57 9.57
CA THR A 26 -10.89 8.47 10.72
C THR A 26 -9.47 8.95 11.04
N PRO A 27 -9.27 10.27 11.30
CA PRO A 27 -7.99 10.77 11.80
C PRO A 27 -7.56 10.08 13.10
N TYR A 28 -6.27 9.72 13.24
CA TYR A 28 -5.79 8.92 14.38
C TYR A 28 -6.20 9.46 15.76
N GLU A 29 -6.16 10.78 15.94
CA GLU A 29 -6.50 11.43 17.21
C GLU A 29 -7.96 11.24 17.60
N LEU A 30 -8.85 11.09 16.61
CA LEU A 30 -10.28 10.90 16.82
C LEU A 30 -10.64 9.43 17.06
N ILE A 31 -9.76 8.48 16.73
CA ILE A 31 -9.98 7.05 17.02
C ILE A 31 -9.98 6.82 18.53
N ARG A 32 -11.07 6.23 19.04
CA ARG A 32 -11.26 5.81 20.44
C ARG A 32 -11.16 4.28 20.56
N LEU A 33 -10.71 3.78 21.71
CA LEU A 33 -10.57 2.32 21.91
C LEU A 33 -11.92 1.65 22.11
N GLU A 34 -12.88 2.38 22.67
CA GLU A 34 -14.26 1.96 22.90
C GLU A 34 -14.98 1.67 21.58
N ASP A 35 -14.77 2.56 20.63
CA ASP A 35 -15.19 2.51 19.25
C ASP A 35 -14.62 1.29 18.51
N VAL A 36 -13.30 1.08 18.60
CA VAL A 36 -12.65 -0.12 18.02
C VAL A 36 -13.16 -1.40 18.67
N ALA A 37 -13.37 -1.39 19.98
CA ALA A 37 -13.91 -2.54 20.70
C ALA A 37 -15.34 -2.88 20.26
N SER A 38 -16.19 -1.86 20.10
CA SER A 38 -17.56 -2.00 19.59
C SER A 38 -17.58 -2.65 18.21
N ASP A 39 -16.77 -2.15 17.27
CA ASP A 39 -16.70 -2.70 15.91
C ASP A 39 -16.20 -4.15 15.90
N ALA A 40 -15.29 -4.49 16.81
CA ALA A 40 -14.77 -5.85 16.97
C ALA A 40 -15.68 -6.79 17.77
N GLY A 41 -16.82 -6.31 18.28
CA GLY A 41 -17.78 -7.08 19.08
C GLY A 41 -17.23 -7.48 20.46
N VAL A 42 -16.38 -6.64 21.07
CA VAL A 42 -15.77 -6.87 22.38
C VAL A 42 -15.87 -5.63 23.28
N THR A 43 -15.42 -5.75 24.53
CA THR A 43 -15.32 -4.61 25.45
C THR A 43 -13.99 -3.89 25.34
N ALA A 44 -13.94 -2.59 25.66
CA ALA A 44 -12.69 -1.82 25.72
C ALA A 44 -11.65 -2.48 26.64
N GLN A 45 -12.10 -3.06 27.76
CA GLN A 45 -11.23 -3.80 28.69
C GLN A 45 -10.58 -5.02 28.04
N THR A 46 -11.24 -5.69 27.10
CA THR A 46 -10.66 -6.80 26.33
C THR A 46 -9.54 -6.29 25.42
N VAL A 47 -9.74 -5.15 24.76
CA VAL A 47 -8.71 -4.51 23.93
C VAL A 47 -7.51 -4.11 24.77
N ILE A 48 -7.73 -3.44 25.90
CA ILE A 48 -6.67 -3.00 26.84
C ILE A 48 -5.89 -4.21 27.38
N ARG A 49 -6.57 -5.28 27.79
CA ARG A 49 -5.87 -6.50 28.28
C ARG A 49 -5.00 -7.14 27.20
N ARG A 50 -5.37 -7.03 25.93
CA ARG A 50 -4.66 -7.68 24.83
C ARG A 50 -3.55 -6.84 24.22
N PHE A 51 -3.78 -5.55 24.04
CA PHE A 51 -2.87 -4.64 23.33
C PHE A 51 -2.33 -3.53 24.24
N GLY A 52 -2.82 -3.39 25.46
CA GLY A 52 -2.44 -2.31 26.37
C GLY A 52 -3.12 -1.00 26.01
N ASN A 53 -2.62 -0.30 25.00
CA ASN A 53 -3.02 1.06 24.66
C ASN A 53 -3.21 1.28 23.15
N LYS A 54 -3.78 2.43 22.78
CA LYS A 54 -4.06 2.81 21.39
C LYS A 54 -2.80 2.85 20.52
N PRO A 55 -1.67 3.45 20.95
CA PRO A 55 -0.43 3.38 20.18
C PRO A 55 0.03 1.95 19.87
N VAL A 56 0.04 1.05 20.86
CA VAL A 56 0.46 -0.34 20.66
C VAL A 56 -0.45 -1.05 19.67
N LEU A 57 -1.78 -0.92 19.81
CA LEU A 57 -2.73 -1.48 18.85
C LEU A 57 -2.50 -0.92 17.44
N MET A 58 -2.23 0.38 17.32
CA MET A 58 -1.93 1.04 16.05
C MET A 58 -0.65 0.48 15.41
N THR A 59 0.46 0.38 16.16
CA THR A 59 1.71 -0.19 15.64
C THR A 59 1.55 -1.65 15.25
N THR A 60 0.82 -2.46 16.03
CA THR A 60 0.52 -3.85 15.67
C THR A 60 -0.30 -3.94 14.39
N THR A 61 -1.25 -3.03 14.19
CA THR A 61 -2.06 -2.96 12.97
C THR A 61 -1.18 -2.66 11.75
N VAL A 62 -0.35 -1.62 11.82
CA VAL A 62 0.54 -1.24 10.72
C VAL A 62 1.59 -2.31 10.44
N GLU A 63 2.13 -2.97 11.47
CA GLU A 63 3.11 -4.05 11.31
C GLU A 63 2.51 -5.24 10.57
N ARG A 64 1.27 -5.63 10.90
CA ARG A 64 0.53 -6.67 10.18
C ARG A 64 0.33 -6.30 8.70
N GLU A 65 -0.08 -5.07 8.41
CA GLU A 65 -0.29 -4.62 7.04
C GLU A 65 1.02 -4.50 6.26
N LEU A 66 2.12 -4.08 6.89
CA LEU A 66 3.44 -4.08 6.28
C LEU A 66 3.84 -5.50 5.87
N GLY A 67 3.58 -6.51 6.70
CA GLY A 67 3.80 -7.92 6.36
C GLY A 67 3.03 -8.36 5.10
N ARG A 68 1.78 -7.92 4.95
CA ARG A 68 0.96 -8.20 3.74
C ARG A 68 1.53 -7.50 2.50
N ILE A 69 1.97 -6.25 2.64
CA ILE A 69 2.61 -5.49 1.56
C ILE A 69 3.89 -6.19 1.11
N VAL A 70 4.76 -6.58 2.06
CA VAL A 70 6.00 -7.33 1.80
C VAL A 70 5.72 -8.62 1.03
N ALA A 71 4.75 -9.43 1.49
CA ALA A 71 4.39 -10.67 0.81
C ALA A 71 3.95 -10.43 -0.65
N ARG A 72 3.13 -9.40 -0.91
CA ARG A 72 2.70 -9.06 -2.28
C ARG A 72 3.86 -8.56 -3.15
N ARG A 73 4.80 -7.80 -2.57
CA ARG A 73 6.00 -7.31 -3.26
C ARG A 73 6.93 -8.46 -3.66
N GLU A 74 7.21 -9.40 -2.75
CA GLU A 74 8.05 -10.55 -3.08
C GLU A 74 7.39 -11.46 -4.13
N ALA A 75 6.06 -11.62 -4.10
CA ALA A 75 5.34 -12.37 -5.13
C ALA A 75 5.46 -11.73 -6.53
N ALA A 76 5.46 -10.39 -6.62
CA ALA A 76 5.55 -9.66 -7.88
C ALA A 76 6.95 -9.68 -8.52
N MET A 77 8.01 -9.94 -7.74
CA MET A 77 9.41 -9.84 -8.20
C MET A 77 9.80 -10.84 -9.31
N ARG A 78 9.02 -11.90 -9.52
CA ARG A 78 9.29 -12.92 -10.55
C ARG A 78 8.75 -12.55 -11.93
N ALA A 79 8.11 -11.40 -12.08
CA ALA A 79 7.48 -10.98 -13.32
C ALA A 79 8.40 -10.07 -14.16
N SER A 80 8.07 -9.85 -15.43
CA SER A 80 8.76 -8.84 -16.24
C SER A 80 8.66 -7.43 -15.60
N PRO A 81 9.49 -6.45 -15.98
CA PRO A 81 9.39 -5.09 -15.45
C PRO A 81 7.99 -4.48 -15.62
N ALA A 82 7.36 -4.70 -16.78
CA ALA A 82 6.02 -4.19 -17.06
C ALA A 82 4.96 -4.83 -16.16
N GLU A 83 5.04 -6.13 -15.91
CA GLU A 83 4.13 -6.85 -15.01
C GLU A 83 4.37 -6.47 -13.55
N THR A 84 5.62 -6.32 -13.14
CA THR A 84 6.00 -5.84 -11.80
C THR A 84 5.42 -4.45 -11.55
N MET A 85 5.56 -3.53 -12.52
CA MET A 85 4.97 -2.20 -12.45
C MET A 85 3.44 -2.23 -12.42
N ARG A 86 2.79 -3.09 -13.21
CA ARG A 86 1.33 -3.25 -13.18
C ARG A 86 0.85 -3.72 -11.80
N ALA A 87 1.48 -4.74 -11.25
CA ALA A 87 1.16 -5.25 -9.92
C ALA A 87 1.43 -4.22 -8.81
N LEU A 88 2.45 -3.37 -8.99
CA LEU A 88 2.78 -2.27 -8.09
C LEU A 88 1.69 -1.19 -8.10
N VAL A 89 1.27 -0.75 -9.29
CA VAL A 89 0.20 0.24 -9.47
C VAL A 89 -1.11 -0.28 -8.90
N GLU A 90 -1.52 -1.50 -9.25
CA GLU A 90 -2.74 -2.13 -8.73
C GLU A 90 -2.75 -2.14 -7.19
N HIS A 91 -1.62 -2.47 -6.57
CA HIS A 91 -1.51 -2.40 -5.12
C HIS A 91 -1.65 -0.98 -4.56
N TYR A 92 -1.09 0.03 -5.24
CA TYR A 92 -1.20 1.42 -4.79
C TYR A 92 -2.60 2.00 -4.97
N GLU A 93 -3.41 1.49 -5.89
CA GLU A 93 -4.84 1.87 -5.95
C GLU A 93 -5.57 1.47 -4.65
N ASP A 94 -5.26 0.28 -4.10
CA ASP A 94 -5.90 -0.22 -2.87
C ASP A 94 -5.28 0.34 -1.57
N TYR A 95 -3.96 0.51 -1.56
CA TYR A 95 -3.19 0.83 -0.34
C TYR A 95 -2.57 2.23 -0.34
N GLY A 96 -2.50 2.93 -1.46
CA GLY A 96 -1.77 4.18 -1.59
C GLY A 96 -2.24 5.25 -0.60
N LEU A 97 -3.56 5.45 -0.51
CA LEU A 97 -4.14 6.41 0.45
C LEU A 97 -3.85 6.00 1.90
N LEU A 98 -3.94 4.71 2.23
CA LEU A 98 -3.65 4.21 3.57
C LEU A 98 -2.17 4.42 3.93
N ILE A 99 -1.25 4.15 3.00
CA ILE A 99 0.19 4.34 3.20
C ILE A 99 0.51 5.81 3.44
N LEU A 100 -0.01 6.70 2.59
CA LEU A 100 0.21 8.15 2.72
C LEU A 100 -0.36 8.68 4.03
N LYS A 101 -1.56 8.25 4.41
CA LYS A 101 -2.17 8.59 5.70
C LYS A 101 -1.30 8.12 6.86
N THR A 102 -0.83 6.87 6.83
CA THR A 102 0.06 6.30 7.86
C THR A 102 1.33 7.14 8.01
N TYR A 103 1.91 7.63 6.92
CA TYR A 103 3.08 8.53 6.99
C TYR A 103 2.74 9.90 7.56
N SER A 104 1.60 10.48 7.18
CA SER A 104 1.17 11.78 7.68
C SER A 104 0.88 11.77 9.19
N GLU A 105 0.36 10.67 9.71
CA GLU A 105 -0.03 10.53 11.11
C GLU A 105 1.04 9.85 11.99
N ALA A 106 2.12 9.34 11.39
CA ALA A 106 3.20 8.66 12.12
C ALA A 106 3.73 9.46 13.33
N PRO A 107 3.94 10.79 13.28
CA PRO A 107 4.43 11.56 14.42
C PRO A 107 3.49 11.54 15.64
N LEU A 108 2.22 11.21 15.46
CA LEU A 108 1.20 11.18 16.52
C LEU A 108 1.22 9.87 17.32
N VAL A 109 1.96 8.86 16.85
CA VAL A 109 1.91 7.49 17.38
C VAL A 109 3.31 7.05 17.80
N PRO A 110 3.59 6.88 19.11
CA PRO A 110 4.84 6.32 19.57
C PRO A 110 5.21 5.01 18.85
N GLY A 111 6.41 4.93 18.29
CA GLY A 111 6.94 3.76 17.57
C GLY A 111 6.56 3.65 16.09
N LEU A 112 5.60 4.44 15.62
CA LEU A 112 5.16 4.42 14.22
C LEU A 112 6.14 5.12 13.25
N PRO A 113 6.84 6.22 13.61
CA PRO A 113 7.84 6.82 12.73
C PRO A 113 8.95 5.83 12.32
N GLU A 114 9.41 5.00 13.25
CA GLU A 114 10.42 3.98 13.03
C GLU A 114 9.90 2.89 12.08
N LEU A 115 8.67 2.42 12.31
CA LEU A 115 8.03 1.43 11.44
C LEU A 115 7.79 1.97 10.02
N ALA A 116 7.38 3.24 9.90
CA ALA A 116 7.23 3.91 8.62
C ALA A 116 8.56 4.07 7.88
N ALA A 117 9.64 4.41 8.60
CA ALA A 117 10.98 4.47 8.04
C ALA A 117 11.45 3.09 7.56
N HIS A 118 11.18 2.03 8.31
CA HIS A 118 11.48 0.66 7.92
C HIS A 118 10.73 0.26 6.64
N GLY A 119 9.43 0.56 6.54
CA GLY A 119 8.66 0.30 5.33
C GLY A 119 9.19 1.04 4.09
N ARG A 120 9.63 2.30 4.23
CA ARG A 120 10.27 3.04 3.13
C ARG A 120 11.60 2.42 2.71
N ALA A 121 12.45 2.07 3.68
CA ALA A 121 13.74 1.45 3.41
C ALA A 121 13.57 0.10 2.69
N TYR A 122 12.64 -0.73 3.17
CA TYR A 122 12.26 -1.99 2.52
C TYR A 122 11.81 -1.76 1.07
N HIS A 123 10.92 -0.79 0.82
CA HIS A 123 10.42 -0.55 -0.54
C HIS A 123 11.54 -0.16 -1.51
N VAL A 124 12.48 0.69 -1.08
CA VAL A 124 13.64 1.09 -1.90
C VAL A 124 14.55 -0.10 -2.20
N ASP A 125 14.85 -0.92 -1.18
CA ASP A 125 15.63 -2.14 -1.37
C ASP A 125 14.95 -3.12 -2.34
N TRP A 126 13.64 -3.33 -2.15
CA TRP A 126 12.84 -4.17 -3.02
C TRP A 126 12.87 -3.67 -4.47
N CYS A 127 12.71 -2.37 -4.72
CA CYS A 127 12.82 -1.80 -6.07
C CYS A 127 14.19 -2.08 -6.69
N ARG A 128 15.28 -1.92 -5.93
CA ARG A 128 16.63 -2.24 -6.43
C ARG A 128 16.73 -3.70 -6.83
N ARG A 129 16.25 -4.63 -6.01
CA ARG A 129 16.29 -6.07 -6.31
C ARG A 129 15.40 -6.43 -7.50
N ALA A 130 14.17 -5.94 -7.53
CA ALA A 130 13.19 -6.28 -8.56
C ALA A 130 13.59 -5.82 -9.96
N PHE A 131 14.29 -4.68 -10.07
CA PHE A 131 14.68 -4.12 -11.36
C PHE A 131 16.16 -4.28 -11.69
N ALA A 132 17.01 -4.80 -10.79
CA ALA A 132 18.46 -4.89 -10.98
C ALA A 132 18.88 -5.52 -12.32
N ALA A 133 18.25 -6.63 -12.71
CA ALA A 133 18.56 -7.34 -13.96
C ALA A 133 18.15 -6.58 -15.23
N HIS A 134 17.37 -5.50 -15.08
CA HIS A 134 16.79 -4.72 -16.19
C HIS A 134 17.35 -3.30 -16.26
N LEU A 135 18.19 -2.89 -15.32
CA LEU A 135 18.84 -1.59 -15.33
C LEU A 135 20.18 -1.69 -16.08
N ALA A 136 20.46 -0.69 -16.92
CA ALA A 136 21.80 -0.54 -17.49
C ALA A 136 22.81 -0.34 -16.35
N PRO A 137 24.07 -0.80 -16.52
CA PRO A 137 25.11 -0.50 -15.55
C PRO A 137 25.20 1.03 -15.37
N PRO A 138 25.51 1.52 -14.14
CA PRO A 138 25.74 2.94 -13.93
C PRO A 138 26.78 3.41 -14.94
N THR A 139 26.36 4.28 -15.86
CA THR A 139 27.33 4.94 -16.73
C THR A 139 28.09 5.92 -15.86
N GLU A 140 29.43 5.97 -15.97
CA GLU A 140 30.31 6.89 -15.22
C GLU A 140 29.99 8.38 -15.47
N ARG A 141 28.96 8.68 -16.27
CA ARG A 141 28.57 10.00 -16.74
C ARG A 141 27.33 10.47 -15.95
N GLY A 142 27.52 10.86 -14.68
CA GLY A 142 26.47 11.56 -13.94
C GLY A 142 26.74 11.87 -12.46
N ASP A 143 27.51 11.04 -11.75
CA ASP A 143 27.71 11.26 -10.30
C ASP A 143 28.81 12.29 -9.97
N ASN A 144 29.56 12.74 -10.99
CA ASN A 144 30.62 13.74 -10.86
C ASN A 144 30.22 15.13 -11.42
N GLU A 145 29.01 15.29 -11.94
CA GLU A 145 28.47 16.61 -12.24
C GLU A 145 27.76 17.12 -10.99
N ALA A 146 28.47 17.94 -10.21
CA ALA A 146 27.92 18.58 -9.04
C ALA A 146 26.54 19.17 -9.35
N PRO A 147 25.50 18.93 -8.53
CA PRO A 147 24.19 19.50 -8.77
C PRO A 147 24.36 21.01 -8.97
N PRO A 148 23.72 21.62 -10.00
CA PRO A 148 23.92 23.03 -10.29
C PRO A 148 23.65 23.83 -9.02
N ARG A 149 24.62 24.65 -8.62
CA ARG A 149 24.56 25.44 -7.39
C ARG A 149 23.24 26.21 -7.37
N ARG A 150 22.32 25.82 -6.49
CA ARG A 150 21.10 26.58 -6.25
C ARG A 150 21.53 27.92 -5.65
N ASP A 151 21.15 29.04 -6.25
CA ASP A 151 21.25 30.32 -5.56
C ASP A 151 20.31 30.32 -4.34
N ARG A 152 20.50 31.27 -3.41
CA ARG A 152 19.71 31.38 -2.16
C ARG A 152 18.18 31.52 -2.38
N ARG A 153 17.68 31.61 -3.61
CA ARG A 153 16.27 31.74 -3.98
C ARG A 153 15.72 30.60 -4.85
N GLY A 154 16.44 29.49 -5.01
CA GLY A 154 15.86 28.19 -5.40
C GLY A 154 15.17 28.10 -6.78
N LEU A 155 15.30 29.09 -7.65
CA LEU A 155 14.69 29.09 -8.99
C LEU A 155 15.77 28.87 -10.06
N ARG A 156 15.64 27.78 -10.82
CA ARG A 156 16.42 27.58 -12.06
C ARG A 156 16.05 28.68 -13.06
N ARG A 157 17.02 29.48 -13.49
CA ARG A 157 16.89 30.34 -14.67
C ARG A 157 17.24 29.51 -15.91
N ASP A 158 16.34 28.64 -16.36
CA ASP A 158 16.42 28.08 -17.71
C ASP A 158 14.99 27.91 -18.26
N ASN A 159 14.68 28.77 -19.23
CA ASN A 159 13.56 28.77 -20.19
C ASN A 159 12.38 27.81 -19.96
N VAL A 160 11.26 28.36 -19.50
CA VAL A 160 9.92 27.83 -19.81
C VAL A 160 9.24 28.82 -20.76
N ALA A 161 9.33 28.54 -22.06
CA ALA A 161 8.35 29.04 -23.01
C ALA A 161 7.06 28.23 -22.77
N HIS A 162 6.16 28.77 -21.94
CA HIS A 162 4.85 28.18 -21.71
C HIS A 162 3.96 28.51 -22.92
N PRO A 163 3.42 27.54 -23.69
CA PRO A 163 2.42 27.86 -24.67
C PRO A 163 1.16 28.33 -23.94
N ALA A 164 0.74 29.55 -24.28
CA ALA A 164 -0.46 30.19 -23.77
C ALA A 164 -1.68 29.28 -24.00
N PHE A 165 -2.40 29.01 -22.91
CA PHE A 165 -3.71 28.36 -22.92
C PHE A 165 -4.71 29.29 -23.62
N ARG A 166 -4.83 29.14 -24.94
CA ARG A 166 -5.74 29.93 -25.79
C ARG A 166 -7.17 29.45 -25.53
N ARG A 167 -7.97 30.24 -24.80
CA ARG A 167 -9.43 30.02 -24.67
C ARG A 167 -10.05 30.07 -26.08
N GLN A 168 -10.68 28.97 -26.51
CA GLN A 168 -11.58 29.00 -27.67
C GLN A 168 -12.98 29.47 -27.24
N PRO A 169 -13.64 30.34 -28.05
CA PRO A 169 -15.01 30.75 -27.79
C PRO A 169 -16.03 29.71 -28.29
N GLU A 170 -17.17 29.68 -27.60
CA GLU A 170 -18.37 28.90 -27.89
C GLU A 170 -18.84 29.03 -29.35
N ARG A 171 -19.29 27.92 -29.95
CA ARG A 171 -20.17 27.96 -31.12
C ARG A 171 -21.40 27.08 -30.90
N ARG A 172 -22.56 27.74 -30.92
CA ARG A 172 -23.89 27.15 -31.01
C ARG A 172 -24.17 26.59 -32.41
N GLY A 173 -24.71 25.37 -32.45
CA GLY A 173 -25.93 24.97 -33.17
C GLY A 173 -25.94 24.91 -34.71
N HIS A 174 -26.22 23.70 -35.23
CA HIS A 174 -27.02 23.26 -36.42
C HIS A 174 -26.42 21.89 -36.85
N GLY A 175 -27.11 20.79 -37.11
CA GLY A 175 -28.52 20.47 -37.28
C GLY A 175 -28.64 19.36 -38.35
N ALA A 176 -29.35 18.27 -38.02
CA ALA A 176 -30.06 17.32 -38.91
C ALA A 176 -29.34 16.15 -39.63
N GLY A 177 -29.86 14.93 -39.35
CA GLY A 177 -30.15 13.83 -40.29
C GLY A 177 -29.02 12.86 -40.63
N ASP A 178 -29.19 11.54 -40.78
CA ASP A 178 -30.36 10.65 -40.75
C ASP A 178 -29.86 9.17 -40.79
N ARG A 179 -30.65 8.27 -40.18
CA ARG A 179 -30.89 6.84 -40.49
C ARG A 179 -29.80 5.73 -40.52
N ARG A 180 -30.06 4.72 -39.65
CA ARG A 180 -30.16 3.23 -39.82
C ARG A 180 -28.99 2.49 -40.52
N THR A 181 -28.45 1.36 -40.02
CA THR A 181 -29.05 0.02 -39.80
C THR A 181 -28.14 -0.84 -38.88
N SER A 182 -28.65 -1.44 -37.80
CA SER A 182 -28.84 -2.90 -37.60
C SER A 182 -27.69 -3.83 -38.04
N ASP A 183 -27.04 -4.53 -37.11
CA ASP A 183 -27.34 -5.96 -36.84
C ASP A 183 -26.38 -6.59 -35.82
N SER A 184 -26.98 -7.31 -34.87
CA SER A 184 -26.40 -8.47 -34.19
C SER A 184 -27.50 -9.53 -34.25
N PRO A 185 -27.18 -10.83 -34.39
CA PRO A 185 -27.03 -11.62 -33.16
C PRO A 185 -26.01 -12.79 -33.22
N ALA A 186 -25.75 -13.34 -32.03
CA ALA A 186 -25.05 -14.59 -31.66
C ALA A 186 -25.76 -15.86 -32.23
N PRO A 187 -25.59 -17.13 -31.76
CA PRO A 187 -24.80 -17.72 -30.64
C PRO A 187 -24.24 -19.16 -30.90
N LEU A 188 -23.78 -19.83 -29.83
CA LEU A 188 -23.94 -21.28 -29.45
C LEU A 188 -22.63 -21.87 -28.87
N GLU A 189 -22.59 -22.13 -27.56
CA GLU A 189 -22.70 -23.45 -26.88
C GLU A 189 -21.35 -24.21 -26.83
N ALA A 190 -21.04 -25.11 -25.88
CA ALA A 190 -21.41 -25.42 -24.51
C ALA A 190 -20.45 -26.56 -24.09
N VAL A 191 -20.52 -26.99 -22.82
CA VAL A 191 -20.07 -28.29 -22.28
C VAL A 191 -18.65 -28.35 -21.68
N GLY A 192 -18.59 -28.77 -20.41
CA GLY A 192 -17.35 -29.27 -19.79
C GLY A 192 -17.32 -29.31 -18.27
N SER A 193 -18.26 -29.99 -17.62
CA SER A 193 -18.27 -30.36 -16.20
C SER A 193 -17.03 -31.17 -15.75
N GLY A 194 -16.52 -30.91 -14.53
CA GLY A 194 -15.43 -31.70 -13.93
C GLY A 194 -15.15 -31.42 -12.45
N THR A 195 -15.96 -32.05 -11.60
CA THR A 195 -15.67 -32.57 -10.23
C THR A 195 -14.57 -31.98 -9.33
N SER A 196 -15.04 -31.51 -8.17
CA SER A 196 -14.45 -31.47 -6.82
C SER A 196 -13.25 -32.39 -6.54
N ARG A 197 -12.20 -31.82 -5.92
CA ARG A 197 -11.42 -32.51 -4.89
C ARG A 197 -10.97 -31.53 -3.80
N SER A 198 -11.40 -31.84 -2.58
CA SER A 198 -11.06 -31.18 -1.33
C SER A 198 -9.56 -31.27 -1.04
N GLY A 199 -8.91 -30.12 -0.93
CA GLY A 199 -7.57 -29.97 -0.36
C GLY A 199 -7.66 -29.10 0.88
N ARG A 200 -7.52 -29.71 2.07
CA ARG A 200 -7.39 -28.99 3.34
C ARG A 200 -6.09 -28.20 3.29
N ALA A 201 -6.17 -26.88 3.12
CA ALA A 201 -5.04 -25.99 3.33
C ALA A 201 -4.95 -25.68 4.82
N THR A 202 -3.97 -26.27 5.47
CA THR A 202 -3.56 -26.00 6.84
C THR A 202 -3.15 -24.53 6.95
N THR A 203 -3.96 -23.72 7.63
CA THR A 203 -3.63 -22.34 7.99
C THR A 203 -2.49 -22.34 9.00
N ALA A 204 -1.25 -22.42 8.50
CA ALA A 204 -0.07 -22.08 9.28
C ALA A 204 -0.07 -20.55 9.42
N LEU A 205 -0.39 -20.07 10.62
CA LEU A 205 -0.17 -18.70 11.05
C LEU A 205 1.32 -18.39 10.87
N PHE A 206 1.67 -17.76 9.75
CA PHE A 206 3.01 -17.27 9.48
C PHE A 206 3.21 -16.00 10.30
N PHE A 207 3.54 -16.18 11.58
CA PHE A 207 4.15 -15.14 12.41
C PHE A 207 5.60 -14.99 11.88
N PRO A 208 5.99 -13.89 11.21
CA PRO A 208 7.39 -13.73 10.87
C PRO A 208 8.16 -13.61 12.20
N SER A 209 8.96 -14.64 12.48
CA SER A 209 9.95 -14.68 13.55
C SER A 209 10.84 -13.43 13.49
N ARG A 210 11.38 -13.03 14.65
CA ARG A 210 12.40 -11.97 14.84
C ARG A 210 13.60 -12.01 13.87
N ALA A 211 13.75 -13.05 13.05
CA ALA A 211 14.80 -13.18 12.05
C ALA A 211 14.68 -12.21 10.84
N CYS A 212 13.50 -11.67 10.51
CA CYS A 212 13.38 -10.62 9.48
C CYS A 212 13.97 -9.27 9.91
N TYR A 213 14.26 -9.08 11.21
CA TYR A 213 14.68 -7.81 11.79
C TYR A 213 16.20 -7.53 11.74
N SER A 214 17.02 -8.42 11.13
CA SER A 214 18.48 -8.36 11.24
C SER A 214 19.23 -7.69 10.08
N ALA A 215 18.60 -7.47 8.92
CA ALA A 215 19.26 -6.79 7.80
C ALA A 215 18.83 -5.32 7.76
N LEU A 216 19.80 -4.40 7.61
CA LEU A 216 19.68 -2.93 7.49
C LEU A 216 20.02 -2.14 8.78
N ARG A 217 21.27 -2.31 9.24
CA ARG A 217 22.00 -1.16 9.79
C ARG A 217 22.58 -0.35 8.62
N TYR A 218 22.54 0.99 8.77
CA TYR A 218 23.04 2.06 7.89
C TYR A 218 22.14 2.54 6.75
N VAL A 219 21.38 3.63 7.01
CA VAL A 219 21.68 4.99 6.49
C VAL A 219 21.11 6.01 7.51
N PRO A 220 21.91 6.91 8.10
CA PRO A 220 21.37 7.97 8.95
C PRO A 220 20.71 9.05 8.08
N TRP A 221 19.40 9.23 8.22
CA TRP A 221 18.70 10.43 7.75
C TRP A 221 18.93 11.55 8.77
N ARG A 222 19.60 12.63 8.36
CA ARG A 222 19.73 13.86 9.16
C ARG A 222 18.65 14.87 8.71
N PRO A 223 18.09 15.67 9.65
CA PRO A 223 17.00 16.60 9.40
C PRO A 223 17.37 17.75 8.45
#